data_AF-A0A7Y6PIL9-F1
#
_entry.id   AF-A0A7Y6PIL9-F1
#
_cell.length_a   1.000
_cell.length_b   1.000
_cell.length_c   1.000
_cell.angle_alpha   90.00
_cell.angle_beta   90.00
_cell.angle_gamma   90.00
#
_symmetry.space_group_name_H-M   'P 1'
#
loop_
_entity.id
_entity.type
_entity.pdbx_description
1 polymer ?
#
loop_
_entity_poly.entity_id
_entity_poly.type
_entity_poly.pdbx_seq_one_letter_code
_entity_poly.pdbx_strand_id
1 'polypeptide(L)'
;KISVKLVAESGVGTIAAGVAKAKADLIVISGAEGGTGASPASSIRYAGISPELGLSETQQTLVLNGLRGQVMLQVDGQLKTGRDIILMAMLGAEEFGFATSALIVLGCVMMR
;
A
#
# COMPACT_ATOMS: atom_id res chain seq x y z
N LYS A 1 -9.27 12.05 -10.68
CA LYS A 1 -8.17 11.33 -10.00
C LYS A 1 -8.40 9.84 -10.24
N ILE A 2 -7.53 9.17 -11.00
CA ILE A 2 -7.55 7.73 -11.26
C ILE A 2 -6.52 7.09 -10.34
N SER A 3 -6.99 6.21 -9.45
CA SER A 3 -6.15 5.45 -8.53
C SER A 3 -6.04 4.01 -8.98
N VAL A 4 -4.82 3.45 -8.96
CA VAL A 4 -4.59 2.02 -9.18
C VAL A 4 -4.10 1.41 -7.87
N LYS A 5 -4.88 0.46 -7.34
CA LYS A 5 -4.53 -0.27 -6.12
C LYS A 5 -3.75 -1.54 -6.49
N LEU A 6 -2.51 -1.59 -6.06
CA LEU A 6 -1.61 -2.74 -6.19
C LEU A 6 -1.37 -3.35 -4.80
N VAL A 7 -1.06 -4.63 -4.77
CA VAL A 7 -0.61 -5.33 -3.56
C VAL A 7 0.92 -5.37 -3.58
N ALA A 8 1.54 -5.20 -2.42
CA ALA A 8 2.97 -5.33 -2.26
C ALA A 8 3.39 -6.76 -2.60
N GLU A 9 4.30 -6.87 -3.57
CA GLU A 9 4.96 -8.10 -4.00
C GLU A 9 6.29 -7.72 -4.65
N SER A 10 7.27 -8.63 -4.67
CA SER A 10 8.52 -8.42 -5.38
C SER A 10 8.24 -8.12 -6.87
N GLY A 11 8.77 -7.02 -7.39
CA GLY A 11 8.55 -6.59 -8.77
C GLY A 11 7.38 -5.61 -8.95
N VAL A 12 6.64 -5.28 -7.90
CA VAL A 12 5.57 -4.27 -7.94
C VAL A 12 6.07 -2.91 -8.43
N GLY A 13 7.34 -2.56 -8.19
CA GLY A 13 7.89 -1.29 -8.66
C GLY A 13 7.96 -1.19 -10.18
N THR A 14 8.23 -2.32 -10.86
CA THR A 14 8.22 -2.38 -12.33
C THR A 14 6.81 -2.15 -12.88
N ILE A 15 5.81 -2.75 -12.23
CA ILE A 15 4.39 -2.56 -12.58
C ILE A 15 3.99 -1.10 -12.33
N ALA A 16 4.39 -0.52 -11.20
CA ALA A 16 4.09 0.87 -10.85
C ALA A 16 4.67 1.87 -11.87
N ALA A 17 5.86 1.62 -12.42
CA ALA A 17 6.41 2.42 -13.50
C ALA A 17 5.55 2.38 -14.77
N GLY A 18 4.99 1.21 -15.10
CA GLY A 18 4.01 1.06 -16.18
C GLY A 18 2.71 1.82 -15.91
N VAL A 19 2.19 1.70 -14.69
CA VAL A 19 0.98 2.42 -14.25
C VAL A 19 1.16 3.94 -14.32
N ALA A 20 2.32 4.47 -13.91
CA ALA A 20 2.63 5.88 -14.02
C ALA A 20 2.69 6.35 -15.50
N LYS A 21 3.31 5.56 -16.38
CA LYS A 21 3.33 5.84 -17.84
C LYS A 21 1.93 5.82 -18.45
N ALA A 22 1.03 4.99 -17.91
CA ALA A 22 -0.38 4.91 -18.28
C ALA A 22 -1.25 6.06 -17.69
N LYS A 23 -0.64 7.08 -17.10
CA LYS A 23 -1.30 8.31 -16.62
C LYS A 23 -2.29 8.09 -15.47
N ALA A 24 -2.01 7.14 -14.58
CA ALA A 24 -2.65 7.14 -13.27
C ALA A 24 -2.23 8.38 -12.46
N ASP A 25 -3.10 8.88 -11.60
CA ASP A 25 -2.80 10.02 -10.72
C ASP A 25 -2.25 9.55 -9.35
N LEU A 26 -2.67 8.35 -8.93
CA LEU A 26 -2.36 7.77 -7.62
C LEU A 26 -2.08 6.28 -7.75
N ILE A 27 -1.03 5.81 -7.08
CA ILE A 27 -0.74 4.39 -6.91
C ILE A 27 -0.85 4.06 -5.44
N VAL A 28 -1.68 3.08 -5.12
CA VAL A 28 -1.81 2.55 -3.76
C VAL A 28 -1.01 1.26 -3.66
N ILE A 29 -0.09 1.19 -2.71
CA ILE A 29 0.63 -0.04 -2.37
C ILE A 29 0.03 -0.62 -1.09
N SER A 30 -0.51 -1.83 -1.18
CA SER A 30 -1.25 -2.48 -0.09
C SER A 30 -0.43 -3.60 0.50
N GLY A 31 -0.20 -3.60 1.80
CA GLY A 31 0.49 -4.69 2.49
C GLY A 31 -0.35 -5.98 2.54
N ALA A 32 0.32 -7.12 2.67
CA ALA A 32 -0.30 -8.45 2.88
C ALA A 32 -1.23 -8.50 4.10
N GLU A 33 -0.95 -7.69 5.11
CA GLU A 33 -1.67 -7.65 6.39
C GLU A 33 -3.07 -7.01 6.30
N GLY A 34 -3.51 -6.57 5.11
CA GLY A 34 -4.80 -5.93 4.89
C GLY A 34 -5.99 -6.73 5.41
N GLY A 35 -7.00 -6.02 5.93
CA GLY A 35 -8.24 -6.64 6.39
C GLY A 35 -9.15 -7.09 5.24
N THR A 36 -9.94 -8.13 5.48
CA THR A 36 -11.00 -8.60 4.57
C THR A 36 -12.16 -9.20 5.36
N GLY A 37 -13.39 -9.01 4.89
CA GLY A 37 -14.58 -9.62 5.50
C GLY A 37 -14.72 -11.11 5.15
N ALA A 38 -14.15 -11.55 4.02
CA ALA A 38 -14.18 -12.93 3.57
C ALA A 38 -13.02 -13.22 2.59
N SER A 39 -12.15 -14.15 2.95
CA SER A 39 -11.07 -14.63 2.09
C SER A 39 -10.61 -16.03 2.53
N PRO A 40 -10.09 -16.88 1.62
CA PRO A 40 -9.42 -18.11 2.01
C PRO A 40 -8.31 -17.85 3.03
N ALA A 41 -8.21 -18.71 4.05
CA ALA A 41 -7.17 -18.60 5.07
C ALA A 41 -5.76 -18.74 4.47
N SER A 42 -5.61 -19.50 3.38
CA SER A 42 -4.37 -19.61 2.64
C SER A 42 -3.94 -18.26 2.06
N SER A 43 -4.84 -17.52 1.42
CA SER A 43 -4.54 -16.19 0.86
C SER A 43 -4.15 -15.20 1.95
N ILE A 44 -4.88 -15.19 3.08
CA ILE A 44 -4.57 -14.29 4.22
C ILE A 44 -3.16 -14.57 4.78
N ARG A 45 -2.73 -15.83 4.81
CA ARG A 45 -1.45 -16.21 5.44
C ARG A 45 -0.26 -16.24 4.51
N TYR A 46 -0.47 -16.40 3.20
CA TYR A 46 0.60 -16.78 2.26
C TYR A 46 0.66 -15.94 0.99
N ALA A 47 -0.21 -14.93 0.81
CA ALA A 47 -0.18 -14.06 -0.37
C ALA A 47 0.26 -12.63 -0.01
N GLY A 48 1.10 -12.04 -0.88
CA GLY A 48 1.65 -10.70 -0.70
C GLY A 48 2.85 -10.63 0.24
N ILE A 49 3.45 -9.44 0.34
CA ILE A 49 4.54 -9.13 1.28
C ILE A 49 4.24 -7.87 2.10
N SER A 50 5.18 -7.47 2.95
CA SER A 50 5.03 -6.29 3.80
C SER A 50 4.95 -5.00 2.96
N PRO A 51 4.18 -3.99 3.42
CA PRO A 51 4.05 -2.72 2.71
C PRO A 51 5.38 -1.97 2.62
N GLU A 52 6.27 -2.09 3.61
CA GLU A 52 7.59 -1.44 3.60
C GLU A 52 8.42 -1.83 2.37
N LEU A 53 8.42 -3.13 2.03
CA LEU A 53 9.17 -3.64 0.89
C LEU A 53 8.55 -3.18 -0.43
N GLY A 54 7.25 -3.37 -0.62
CA GLY A 54 6.58 -2.97 -1.85
C GLY A 54 6.60 -1.46 -2.10
N LEU A 55 6.42 -0.66 -1.04
CA LEU A 55 6.43 0.81 -1.12
C LEU A 55 7.83 1.31 -1.45
N SER A 56 8.85 0.81 -0.76
CA SER A 56 10.24 1.23 -1.01
C SER A 56 10.74 0.82 -2.39
N GLU A 57 10.38 -0.37 -2.88
CA GLU A 57 10.68 -0.81 -4.25
C GLU A 57 9.99 0.09 -5.28
N THR A 58 8.72 0.42 -5.06
CA THR A 58 7.95 1.33 -5.91
C THR A 58 8.56 2.73 -5.95
N GLN A 59 8.87 3.28 -4.79
CA GLN A 59 9.54 4.58 -4.64
C GLN A 59 10.85 4.61 -5.42
N GLN A 60 11.73 3.64 -5.17
CA GLN A 60 13.04 3.55 -5.83
C GLN A 60 12.90 3.42 -7.34
N THR A 61 12.02 2.54 -7.81
CA THR A 61 11.84 2.29 -9.25
C THR A 61 11.28 3.53 -9.96
N LEU A 62 10.30 4.21 -9.37
CA LEU A 62 9.76 5.45 -9.94
C LEU A 62 10.80 6.58 -9.97
N VAL A 63 11.64 6.69 -8.95
CA VAL A 63 12.74 7.67 -8.92
C VAL A 63 13.78 7.37 -9.99
N LEU A 64 14.24 6.12 -10.08
CA LEU A 64 15.23 5.68 -11.07
C LEU A 64 14.76 5.91 -12.52
N ASN A 65 13.46 5.87 -12.76
CA ASN A 65 12.86 6.11 -14.08
C ASN A 65 12.42 7.57 -14.31
N GLY A 66 12.63 8.49 -13.37
CA GLY A 66 12.17 9.88 -13.48
C GLY A 66 10.64 10.04 -13.51
N LEU A 67 9.91 9.06 -12.97
CA LEU A 67 8.44 9.02 -12.97
C LEU A 67 7.83 9.47 -11.65
N ARG A 68 8.62 9.57 -10.57
CA ARG A 68 8.10 9.81 -9.21
C ARG A 68 7.29 11.10 -9.06
N GLY A 69 7.62 12.14 -9.83
CA GLY A 69 6.89 13.41 -9.82
C GLY A 69 5.55 13.38 -10.58
N GLN A 70 5.20 12.26 -11.23
CA GLN A 70 3.97 12.14 -12.04
C GLN A 70 2.80 11.51 -11.27
N VAL A 71 3.09 10.82 -10.17
CA VAL A 71 2.09 10.06 -9.41
C VAL A 71 2.26 10.33 -7.92
N MET A 72 1.17 10.33 -7.20
CA MET A 72 1.18 10.29 -5.75
C MET A 72 1.22 8.84 -5.27
N LEU A 73 1.95 8.56 -4.19
CA LEU A 73 1.98 7.24 -3.56
C LEU A 73 1.12 7.21 -2.30
N GLN A 74 0.19 6.26 -2.24
CA GLN A 74 -0.56 5.93 -1.04
C GLN A 74 -0.13 4.56 -0.54
N VAL A 75 -0.16 4.36 0.78
CA VAL A 75 0.04 3.04 1.38
C VAL A 75 -1.07 2.69 2.35
N ASP A 76 -1.48 1.43 2.35
CA ASP A 76 -2.34 0.84 3.38
C ASP A 76 -1.82 -0.54 3.81
N GLY A 77 -2.42 -1.10 4.86
CA GLY A 77 -1.98 -2.35 5.47
C GLY A 77 -1.76 -2.20 6.96
N GLN A 78 -2.85 -2.23 7.74
CA GLN A 78 -2.83 -2.26 9.20
C GLN A 78 -2.05 -1.14 9.89
N LEU A 79 -2.01 0.05 9.29
CA LEU A 79 -1.49 1.27 9.93
C LEU A 79 -2.38 1.63 11.13
N LYS A 80 -1.78 1.76 12.31
CA LYS A 80 -2.51 1.96 13.58
C LYS A 80 -2.01 3.16 14.36
N THR A 81 -0.77 3.56 14.18
CA THR A 81 -0.11 4.58 15.00
C THR A 81 0.50 5.70 14.16
N GLY A 82 0.76 6.84 14.80
CA GLY A 82 1.50 7.93 14.16
C GLY A 82 2.92 7.54 13.75
N ARG A 83 3.55 6.59 14.47
CA ARG A 83 4.86 6.06 14.10
C ARG A 83 4.81 5.31 12.77
N ASP A 84 3.75 4.52 12.53
CA ASP A 84 3.58 3.79 11.28
C ASP A 84 3.49 4.76 10.10
N ILE A 85 2.73 5.85 10.28
CA ILE A 85 2.61 6.93 9.29
C ILE A 85 3.97 7.53 8.98
N ILE A 86 4.74 7.91 10.00
CA ILE A 86 6.06 8.54 9.82
C ILE A 86 7.03 7.60 9.11
N LEU A 87 7.07 6.32 9.49
CA LEU A 87 7.93 5.33 8.83
C LEU A 87 7.57 5.18 7.35
N MET A 88 6.27 5.03 7.05
CA MET A 88 5.81 4.93 5.68
C MET A 88 6.07 6.20 4.86
N ALA A 89 5.94 7.38 5.47
CA ALA A 89 6.30 8.64 4.83
C ALA A 89 7.78 8.68 4.44
N MET A 90 8.67 8.24 5.35
CA MET A 90 10.11 8.13 5.09
C MET A 90 10.44 7.14 3.95
N LEU A 91 9.60 6.12 3.76
CA LEU A 91 9.72 5.15 2.65
C LEU A 91 9.13 5.66 1.33
N GLY A 92 8.48 6.83 1.30
CA GLY A 92 8.04 7.50 0.08
C GLY A 92 6.53 7.66 -0.09
N ALA A 93 5.72 7.27 0.89
CA ALA A 93 4.27 7.51 0.86
C ALA A 93 3.92 8.98 1.14
N GLU A 94 2.85 9.44 0.51
CA GLU A 94 2.26 10.77 0.68
C GLU A 94 0.83 10.71 1.25
N GLU A 95 0.12 9.61 1.00
CA GLU A 95 -1.21 9.34 1.55
C GLU A 95 -1.23 8.01 2.32
N PHE A 96 -2.11 7.88 3.32
CA PHE A 96 -2.17 6.74 4.24
C PHE A 96 -3.62 6.25 4.37
N GLY A 97 -3.84 4.96 4.05
CA GLY A 97 -5.16 4.33 4.14
C GLY A 97 -5.39 3.62 5.48
N PHE A 98 -6.57 3.84 6.06
CA PHE A 98 -7.01 3.21 7.31
C PHE A 98 -8.36 2.52 7.10
N ALA A 99 -8.50 1.30 7.62
CA ALA A 99 -9.76 0.57 7.57
C ALA A 99 -10.03 -0.18 8.89
N THR A 100 -9.21 -1.18 9.22
CA THR A 100 -9.43 -2.01 10.42
C THR A 100 -9.45 -1.20 11.71
N SER A 101 -8.52 -0.26 11.89
CA SER A 101 -8.51 0.64 13.05
C SER A 101 -9.77 1.51 13.12
N ALA A 102 -10.27 2.02 11.99
CA ALA A 102 -11.52 2.76 11.94
C ALA A 102 -12.72 1.85 12.29
N LEU A 103 -12.76 0.60 11.82
CA LEU A 103 -13.79 -0.36 12.20
C LEU A 103 -13.78 -0.65 13.71
N ILE A 104 -12.61 -0.74 14.33
CA ILE A 104 -12.48 -0.92 15.78
C ILE A 104 -13.07 0.28 16.52
N VAL A 105 -12.77 1.51 16.08
CA VAL A 105 -13.38 2.73 16.65
C VAL A 105 -14.91 2.72 16.53
N LEU A 106 -15.45 2.15 15.45
CA LEU A 106 -16.88 1.99 15.23
C LEU A 106 -17.53 0.83 16.01
N GLY A 107 -16.75 0.04 16.75
CA GLY A 107 -17.26 -1.03 17.62
C GLY A 107 -16.89 -2.46 17.20
N CYS A 108 -16.04 -2.65 16.20
CA CYS A 108 -15.47 -3.97 15.93
C CYS A 108 -14.58 -4.40 17.12
N VAL A 109 -14.91 -5.52 17.74
CA VAL A 109 -14.17 -6.09 18.87
C VAL A 109 -13.10 -7.11 18.46
N MET A 110 -12.79 -7.20 17.16
CA MET A 110 -11.83 -8.17 16.60
C MET A 110 -12.11 -9.61 17.04
N MET A 111 -13.36 -10.06 16.86
CA MET A 111 -13.72 -11.46 17.14
C MET A 111 -12.94 -12.45 16.26
N ARG A 112 -12.36 -11.97 15.16
CA ARG A 112 -11.49 -12.69 14.23
C ARG A 112 -10.34 -11.80 13.79
#